data_AF-A0A080ZN93-F1
#
_entry.id   AF-A0A080ZN93-F1
#
_cell.length_a   1.000
_cell.length_b   1.000
_cell.length_c   1.000
_cell.angle_alpha   90.00
_cell.angle_beta   90.00
_cell.angle_gamma   90.00
#
_symmetry.space_group_name_H-M   'P 1'
#
loop_
_entity.id
_entity.type
_entity.pdbx_description
1 polymer ?
#
loop_
_entity_poly.entity_id
_entity_poly.type
_entity_poly.pdbx_seq_one_letter_code
_entity_poly.pdbx_strand_id
1 'polypeptide(L)'
;RVLIARALTTLYQSRKARHAMVAKRARHLHRWAAKTRVSLFVHQIWTVNWFRSKRSYNVVAMKQELALFEASDSSVQLECTAVFATPLGKDILKKELAVWRVGARTRAARKEPPSTTASNVDPVILRLRQCFQIFDLDGSGTLDLDEFQLMLSYLREKKQKQPGRGNVSGRATAPGPPKLTPAQVRNLFSELDNDGNGGITCNEFESWWTREHERSTVSTSASTNFLSRGLDGLVLQSHGLLFWLLGRKQQLERKFVKKLVARRAMEKAKCEILHREIERERIYGSLSVFRCRSCGRRFGLRRDLDDHAAHECSSTELVVDTFTLKRWIHEEDFRLLEDVKK
;
A
#
# COMPACT_ATOMS: atom_id res chain seq x y z
N ARG A 1 -30.60 -91.61 10.60
CA ARG A 1 -31.02 -90.74 9.46
C ARG A 1 -31.88 -89.55 9.92
N VAL A 2 -32.93 -89.74 10.71
CA VAL A 2 -33.81 -88.65 11.22
C VAL A 2 -33.08 -87.64 12.12
N LEU A 3 -32.21 -88.09 13.03
CA LEU A 3 -31.44 -87.20 13.90
C LEU A 3 -30.47 -86.29 13.14
N ILE A 4 -29.81 -86.83 12.10
CA ILE A 4 -28.89 -86.09 11.23
C ILE A 4 -29.64 -85.02 10.43
N ALA A 5 -30.82 -85.35 9.88
CA ALA A 5 -31.65 -84.39 9.16
C ALA A 5 -32.16 -83.24 10.05
N ARG A 6 -32.54 -83.53 11.30
CA ARG A 6 -32.91 -82.51 12.29
C ARG A 6 -31.72 -81.60 12.64
N ALA A 7 -30.54 -82.18 12.86
CA ALA A 7 -29.32 -81.42 13.15
C ALA A 7 -28.88 -80.53 11.97
N LEU A 8 -28.99 -81.01 10.73
CA LEU A 8 -28.70 -80.21 9.54
C LEU A 8 -29.71 -79.05 9.38
N THR A 9 -30.97 -79.28 9.70
CA THR A 9 -32.03 -78.25 9.63
C THR A 9 -31.80 -77.15 10.68
N THR A 10 -31.42 -77.51 11.91
CA THR A 10 -31.10 -76.52 12.95
C THR A 10 -29.82 -75.75 12.63
N LEU A 11 -28.81 -76.39 12.04
CA LEU A 11 -27.61 -75.72 11.53
C LEU A 11 -27.92 -74.76 10.38
N TYR A 12 -28.79 -75.15 9.45
CA TYR A 12 -29.24 -74.27 8.36
C TYR A 12 -30.03 -73.07 8.89
N GLN A 13 -30.98 -73.29 9.80
CA GLN A 13 -31.78 -72.22 10.41
C GLN A 13 -30.90 -71.26 11.24
N SER A 14 -29.95 -71.77 12.03
CA SER A 14 -29.01 -70.94 12.78
C SER A 14 -28.05 -70.18 11.85
N ARG A 15 -27.60 -70.76 10.74
CA ARG A 15 -26.82 -70.07 9.71
C ARG A 15 -27.64 -68.97 9.02
N LYS A 16 -28.90 -69.23 8.65
CA LYS A 16 -29.82 -68.23 8.08
C LYS A 16 -30.07 -67.09 9.05
N ALA A 17 -30.27 -67.39 10.34
CA ALA A 17 -30.42 -66.39 11.39
C ALA A 17 -29.15 -65.53 11.56
N ARG A 18 -27.95 -66.15 11.54
CA ARG A 18 -26.67 -65.43 11.55
C ARG A 18 -26.52 -64.50 10.35
N HIS A 19 -26.82 -64.97 9.13
CA HIS A 19 -26.78 -64.12 7.93
C HIS A 19 -27.78 -62.96 8.03
N ALA A 20 -28.99 -63.19 8.54
CA ALA A 20 -29.97 -62.13 8.75
C ALA A 20 -29.52 -61.10 9.81
N MET A 21 -28.85 -61.52 10.88
CA MET A 21 -28.25 -60.63 11.88
C MET A 21 -27.09 -59.81 11.28
N VAL A 22 -26.21 -60.43 10.48
CA VAL A 22 -25.13 -59.71 9.78
C VAL A 22 -25.71 -58.68 8.82
N ALA A 23 -26.75 -59.01 8.04
CA ALA A 23 -27.41 -58.07 7.14
C ALA A 23 -28.08 -56.90 7.90
N LYS A 24 -28.68 -57.15 9.07
CA LYS A 24 -29.21 -56.08 9.95
C LYS A 24 -28.09 -55.18 10.48
N ARG A 25 -26.98 -55.75 10.95
CA ARG A 25 -25.80 -55.00 11.43
C ARG A 25 -25.19 -54.16 10.31
N ALA A 26 -25.04 -54.71 9.10
CA ALA A 26 -24.54 -53.97 7.94
C ALA A 26 -25.43 -52.77 7.60
N ARG A 27 -26.77 -52.94 7.55
CA ARG A 27 -27.70 -51.82 7.34
C ARG A 27 -27.61 -50.74 8.42
N HIS A 28 -27.44 -51.14 9.68
CA HIS A 28 -27.26 -50.20 10.79
C HIS A 28 -25.95 -49.41 10.66
N LEU A 29 -24.84 -50.08 10.34
CA LEU A 29 -23.54 -49.43 10.10
C LEU A 29 -23.59 -48.48 8.90
N HIS A 30 -24.25 -48.84 7.80
CA HIS A 30 -24.44 -47.95 6.65
C HIS A 30 -25.22 -46.68 7.00
N ARG A 31 -26.31 -46.79 7.79
CA ARG A 31 -27.07 -45.63 8.26
C ARG A 31 -26.24 -44.74 9.18
N TRP A 32 -25.47 -45.34 10.08
CA TRP A 32 -24.58 -44.60 10.98
C TRP A 32 -23.49 -43.87 10.19
N ALA A 33 -22.80 -44.54 9.26
CA ALA A 33 -21.80 -43.94 8.39
C ALA A 33 -22.38 -42.79 7.54
N ALA A 34 -23.60 -42.94 7.01
CA ALA A 34 -24.28 -41.87 6.29
C ALA A 34 -24.57 -40.65 7.19
N LYS A 35 -25.04 -40.88 8.43
CA LYS A 35 -25.27 -39.80 9.40
C LYS A 35 -23.97 -39.06 9.75
N THR A 36 -22.87 -39.80 9.94
CA THR A 36 -21.55 -39.20 10.19
C THR A 36 -21.07 -38.37 9.00
N ARG A 37 -21.25 -38.84 7.77
CA ARG A 37 -20.92 -38.07 6.55
C ARG A 37 -21.72 -36.78 6.44
N VAL A 38 -23.03 -36.84 6.67
CA VAL A 38 -23.89 -35.63 6.68
C VAL A 38 -23.45 -34.68 7.79
N SER A 39 -23.14 -35.19 9.00
CA SER A 39 -22.65 -34.38 10.11
C SER A 39 -21.32 -33.70 9.79
N LEU A 40 -20.36 -34.41 9.18
CA LEU A 40 -19.09 -33.86 8.74
C LEU A 40 -19.28 -32.81 7.64
N PHE A 41 -20.15 -33.06 6.67
CA PHE A 41 -20.47 -32.12 5.60
C PHE A 41 -21.14 -30.84 6.13
N VAL A 42 -22.12 -30.97 7.04
CA VAL A 42 -22.75 -29.82 7.71
C VAL A 42 -21.73 -29.04 8.54
N HIS A 43 -20.83 -29.74 9.25
CA HIS A 43 -19.76 -29.09 9.98
C HIS A 43 -18.80 -28.34 9.04
N GLN A 44 -18.43 -28.91 7.90
CA GLN A 44 -17.60 -28.25 6.87
C GLN A 44 -18.28 -26.99 6.31
N ILE A 45 -19.58 -27.05 5.98
CA ILE A 45 -20.32 -25.86 5.53
C ILE A 45 -20.37 -24.81 6.64
N TRP A 46 -20.64 -25.23 7.87
CA TRP A 46 -20.69 -24.32 9.01
C TRP A 46 -19.34 -23.66 9.28
N THR A 47 -18.22 -24.39 9.26
CA THR A 47 -16.89 -23.82 9.47
C THR A 47 -16.55 -22.83 8.36
N VAL A 48 -16.81 -23.16 7.09
CA VAL A 48 -16.61 -22.24 5.96
C VAL A 48 -17.43 -20.95 6.15
N ASN A 49 -18.73 -21.06 6.44
CA ASN A 49 -19.59 -19.89 6.66
C ASN A 49 -19.17 -19.07 7.89
N TRP A 50 -18.71 -19.72 8.95
CA TRP A 50 -18.16 -19.05 10.12
C TRP A 50 -16.89 -18.26 9.77
N PHE A 51 -15.94 -18.85 9.05
CA PHE A 51 -14.72 -18.16 8.59
C PHE A 51 -15.04 -16.98 7.67
N ARG A 52 -15.99 -17.13 6.74
CA ARG A 52 -16.45 -16.03 5.87
C ARG A 52 -17.05 -14.88 6.67
N SER A 53 -17.92 -15.19 7.62
CA SER A 53 -18.54 -14.18 8.48
C SER A 53 -17.47 -13.45 9.31
N LYS A 54 -16.48 -14.18 9.81
CA LYS A 54 -15.36 -13.63 10.57
C LYS A 54 -14.47 -12.70 9.74
N ARG A 55 -14.12 -13.09 8.50
CA ARG A 55 -13.35 -12.24 7.56
C ARG A 55 -14.13 -10.99 7.16
N SER A 56 -15.42 -11.11 6.86
CA SER A 56 -16.29 -9.96 6.55
C SER A 56 -16.33 -8.96 7.70
N TYR A 57 -16.50 -9.42 8.94
CA TYR A 57 -16.44 -8.56 10.12
C TYR A 57 -15.06 -7.88 10.25
N ASN A 58 -13.97 -8.60 10.02
CA ASN A 58 -12.62 -8.03 10.05
C ASN A 58 -12.46 -6.91 9.02
N VAL A 59 -12.92 -7.10 7.77
CA VAL A 59 -12.90 -6.08 6.71
C VAL A 59 -13.69 -4.83 7.13
N VAL A 60 -14.88 -5.01 7.72
CA VAL A 60 -15.69 -3.88 8.21
C VAL A 60 -14.93 -3.10 9.30
N ALA A 61 -14.31 -3.80 10.25
CA ALA A 61 -13.50 -3.15 11.28
C ALA A 61 -12.29 -2.40 10.68
N MET A 62 -11.60 -2.98 9.70
CA MET A 62 -10.48 -2.31 9.00
C MET A 62 -10.94 -1.06 8.25
N LYS A 63 -12.14 -1.07 7.64
CA LYS A 63 -12.73 0.10 6.98
C LYS A 63 -13.05 1.22 7.99
N GLN A 64 -13.50 0.87 9.19
CA GLN A 64 -13.72 1.86 10.27
C GLN A 64 -12.41 2.48 10.75
N GLU A 65 -11.37 1.67 10.97
CA GLU A 65 -10.03 2.17 11.32
C GLU A 65 -9.43 3.08 10.26
N LEU A 66 -9.62 2.72 8.99
CA LEU A 66 -9.20 3.55 7.88
C LEU A 66 -9.86 4.94 7.96
N ALA A 67 -11.16 5.00 8.20
CA ALA A 67 -11.88 6.26 8.34
C ALA A 67 -11.37 7.08 9.54
N LEU A 68 -11.03 6.42 10.66
CA LEU A 68 -10.41 7.08 11.81
C LEU A 68 -9.05 7.68 11.48
N PHE A 69 -8.20 6.96 10.74
CA PHE A 69 -6.90 7.47 10.30
C PHE A 69 -7.03 8.62 9.31
N GLU A 70 -7.94 8.54 8.34
CA GLU A 70 -8.18 9.61 7.37
C GLU A 70 -8.74 10.88 8.05
N ALA A 71 -9.61 10.72 9.06
CA ALA A 71 -10.11 11.82 9.87
C ALA A 71 -8.98 12.44 10.72
N SER A 72 -8.15 11.62 11.35
CA SER A 72 -6.99 12.09 12.12
C SER A 72 -5.98 12.82 11.23
N ASP A 73 -5.67 12.29 10.04
CA ASP A 73 -4.79 12.94 9.06
C ASP A 73 -5.33 14.32 8.67
N SER A 74 -6.63 14.41 8.40
CA SER A 74 -7.29 15.67 8.06
C SER A 74 -7.20 16.69 9.20
N SER A 75 -7.43 16.25 10.45
CA SER A 75 -7.31 17.11 11.64
C SER A 75 -5.87 17.61 11.83
N VAL A 76 -4.90 16.69 11.84
CA VAL A 76 -3.47 17.03 12.03
C VAL A 76 -2.98 17.94 10.91
N GLN A 77 -3.45 17.73 9.67
CA GLN A 77 -3.08 18.60 8.56
C GLN A 77 -3.64 20.01 8.71
N LEU A 78 -4.87 20.17 9.22
CA LEU A 78 -5.45 21.48 9.54
C LEU A 78 -4.68 22.16 10.68
N GLU A 79 -4.36 21.44 11.75
CA GLU A 79 -3.56 21.93 12.88
C GLU A 79 -2.17 22.38 12.43
N CYS A 80 -1.46 21.54 11.67
CA CYS A 80 -0.16 21.88 11.10
C CYS A 80 -0.27 23.15 10.23
N THR A 81 -1.31 23.24 9.40
CA THR A 81 -1.53 24.40 8.54
C THR A 81 -1.76 25.68 9.35
N ALA A 82 -2.55 25.60 10.42
CA ALA A 82 -2.78 26.71 11.34
C ALA A 82 -1.49 27.12 12.07
N VAL A 83 -0.75 26.15 12.64
CA VAL A 83 0.53 26.38 13.32
C VAL A 83 1.52 27.06 12.37
N PHE A 84 1.67 26.57 11.13
CA PHE A 84 2.59 27.17 10.15
C PHE A 84 2.18 28.56 9.66
N ALA A 85 0.93 29.00 9.89
CA ALA A 85 0.51 30.36 9.61
C ALA A 85 1.00 31.35 10.70
N THR A 86 1.19 30.89 11.93
CA THR A 86 1.67 31.69 13.07
C THR A 86 3.14 32.11 12.91
N PRO A 87 3.59 33.23 13.54
CA PRO A 87 5.00 33.60 13.55
C PRO A 87 5.88 32.52 14.18
N LEU A 88 5.43 31.90 15.28
CA LEU A 88 6.12 30.79 15.93
C LEU A 88 6.33 29.61 14.99
N GLY A 89 5.29 29.19 14.26
CA GLY A 89 5.39 28.09 13.30
C GLY A 89 6.31 28.39 12.11
N LYS A 90 6.38 29.66 11.69
CA LYS A 90 7.37 30.08 10.66
C LYS A 90 8.80 29.94 11.17
N ASP A 91 9.05 30.25 12.43
CA ASP A 91 10.38 30.12 13.02
C ASP A 91 10.76 28.67 13.30
N ILE A 92 9.80 27.83 13.71
CA ILE A 92 9.98 26.37 13.79
C ILE A 92 10.38 25.82 12.41
N LEU A 93 9.68 26.20 11.34
CA LEU A 93 10.02 25.77 9.98
C LEU A 93 11.41 26.22 9.54
N LYS A 94 11.86 27.43 9.93
CA LYS A 94 13.23 27.88 9.61
C LYS A 94 14.27 27.01 10.33
N LYS A 95 14.04 26.65 11.60
CA LYS A 95 14.92 25.78 12.38
C LYS A 95 14.97 24.37 11.78
N GLU A 96 13.81 23.76 11.52
CA GLU A 96 13.70 22.45 10.88
C GLU A 96 14.37 22.43 9.51
N LEU A 97 14.20 23.49 8.71
CA LEU A 97 14.85 23.62 7.41
C LEU A 97 16.37 23.69 7.54
N ALA A 98 16.90 24.41 8.54
CA ALA A 98 18.34 24.48 8.78
C ALA A 98 18.91 23.12 9.17
N VAL A 99 18.25 22.41 10.10
CA VAL A 99 18.63 21.05 10.53
C VAL A 99 18.59 20.08 9.35
N TRP A 100 17.50 20.11 8.58
CA TRP A 100 17.33 19.26 7.41
C TRP A 100 18.42 19.51 6.36
N ARG A 101 18.78 20.78 6.07
CA ARG A 101 19.88 21.11 5.14
C ARG A 101 21.23 20.57 5.59
N VAL A 102 21.52 20.61 6.89
CA VAL A 102 22.77 20.01 7.41
C VAL A 102 22.77 18.52 7.14
N GLY A 103 21.68 17.82 7.47
CA GLY A 103 21.55 16.38 7.20
C GLY A 103 21.64 16.03 5.71
N ALA A 104 21.02 16.81 4.83
CA ALA A 104 21.11 16.68 3.38
C ALA A 104 22.57 16.78 2.91
N ARG A 105 23.30 17.83 3.34
CA ARG A 105 24.74 17.98 3.02
C ARG A 105 25.57 16.82 3.51
N THR A 106 25.30 16.29 4.71
CA THR A 106 26.00 15.11 5.24
C THR A 106 25.73 13.86 4.40
N ARG A 107 24.50 13.67 3.89
CA ARG A 107 24.16 12.56 2.99
C ARG A 107 24.84 12.70 1.63
N ALA A 108 24.78 13.90 1.06
CA ALA A 108 25.48 14.21 -0.19
C ALA A 108 27.01 14.01 -0.07
N ALA A 109 27.63 14.39 1.05
CA ALA A 109 29.07 14.26 1.27
C ALA A 109 29.55 12.81 1.49
N ARG A 110 28.66 11.89 1.88
CA ARG A 110 28.99 10.46 2.01
C ARG A 110 29.09 9.75 0.67
N LYS A 111 28.71 10.40 -0.43
CA LYS A 111 28.74 9.83 -1.77
C LYS A 111 30.01 10.28 -2.49
N GLU A 112 30.80 9.32 -2.97
CA GLU A 112 31.92 9.59 -3.85
C GLU A 112 31.44 10.30 -5.14
N PRO A 113 32.24 11.22 -5.69
CA PRO A 113 31.87 11.95 -6.90
C PRO A 113 31.61 10.97 -8.05
N PRO A 114 30.64 11.26 -8.93
CA PRO A 114 30.40 10.43 -10.10
C PRO A 114 31.67 10.37 -10.96
N SER A 115 32.18 9.15 -11.17
CA SER A 115 33.18 8.84 -12.18
C SER A 115 32.61 9.18 -13.55
N THR A 116 32.81 10.43 -13.95
CA THR A 116 32.27 10.95 -15.21
C THR A 116 33.24 10.59 -16.33
N THR A 117 32.96 9.50 -17.04
CA THR A 117 33.44 9.31 -18.42
C THR A 117 32.70 10.31 -19.29
N ALA A 118 33.23 11.54 -19.35
CA ALA A 118 32.72 12.59 -20.20
C ALA A 118 33.16 12.34 -21.64
N SER A 119 32.25 11.91 -22.51
CA SER A 119 32.21 12.35 -23.92
C SER A 119 30.87 11.97 -24.57
N ASN A 120 30.24 12.95 -25.21
CA ASN A 120 29.09 12.82 -26.13
C ASN A 120 27.70 12.49 -25.54
N VAL A 121 27.25 13.22 -24.51
CA VAL A 121 25.87 13.12 -23.98
C VAL A 121 24.96 14.17 -24.64
N ASP A 122 23.78 13.75 -25.11
CA ASP A 122 22.77 14.61 -25.74
C ASP A 122 22.42 15.82 -24.84
N PRO A 123 22.38 17.07 -25.37
CA PRO A 123 21.98 18.26 -24.60
C PRO A 123 20.61 18.13 -23.91
N VAL A 124 19.67 17.35 -24.44
CA VAL A 124 18.37 17.05 -23.82
C VAL A 124 18.56 16.23 -22.54
N ILE A 125 19.40 15.20 -22.59
CA ILE A 125 19.73 14.35 -21.44
C ILE A 125 20.43 15.17 -20.36
N LEU A 126 21.35 16.07 -20.72
CA LEU A 126 22.00 16.96 -19.76
C LEU A 126 20.98 17.85 -19.01
N ARG A 127 19.97 18.37 -19.71
CA ARG A 127 18.90 19.16 -19.08
C ARG A 127 18.00 18.32 -18.19
N LEU A 128 17.73 17.06 -18.57
CA LEU A 128 16.98 16.12 -17.75
C LEU A 128 17.72 15.83 -16.43
N ARG A 129 19.04 15.58 -16.50
CA ARG A 129 19.90 15.40 -15.32
C ARG A 129 19.92 16.65 -14.43
N GLN A 130 19.95 17.85 -15.01
CA GLN A 130 19.84 19.09 -14.24
C GLN A 130 18.48 19.22 -13.54
N CYS A 131 17.37 18.86 -14.22
CA CYS A 131 16.05 18.84 -13.59
C CYS A 131 16.01 17.86 -12.41
N PHE A 132 16.59 16.68 -12.58
CA PHE A 132 16.71 15.67 -11.52
C PHE A 132 17.42 16.24 -10.28
N GLN A 133 18.58 16.88 -10.44
CA GLN A 133 19.35 17.48 -9.33
C GLN A 133 18.63 18.60 -8.55
N ILE A 134 17.58 19.18 -9.12
CA ILE A 134 16.80 20.23 -8.45
C ILE A 134 15.71 19.63 -7.58
N PHE A 135 15.13 18.52 -8.01
CA PHE A 135 14.13 17.78 -7.24
C PHE A 135 14.75 16.81 -6.24
N ASP A 136 16.00 16.40 -6.46
CA ASP A 136 16.87 15.81 -5.44
C ASP A 136 17.25 16.92 -4.46
N LEU A 137 16.38 17.09 -3.46
CA LEU A 137 16.47 18.18 -2.51
C LEU A 137 17.56 17.87 -1.49
N ASP A 138 17.68 16.60 -1.11
CA ASP A 138 18.61 16.18 -0.09
C ASP A 138 20.00 15.78 -0.62
N GLY A 139 20.16 15.70 -1.95
CA GLY A 139 21.43 15.41 -2.61
C GLY A 139 21.84 13.94 -2.49
N SER A 140 20.89 13.03 -2.25
CA SER A 140 21.14 11.60 -2.19
C SER A 140 21.51 11.01 -3.56
N GLY A 141 21.20 11.71 -4.65
CA GLY A 141 21.34 11.23 -6.02
C GLY A 141 20.25 10.22 -6.43
N THR A 142 19.19 10.12 -5.65
CA THR A 142 17.98 9.32 -5.89
C THR A 142 16.77 10.18 -5.55
N LEU A 143 15.67 10.07 -6.29
CA LEU A 143 14.42 10.73 -5.92
C LEU A 143 13.60 9.79 -5.06
N ASP A 144 13.37 10.18 -3.80
CA ASP A 144 12.42 9.48 -2.94
C ASP A 144 10.96 9.77 -3.35
N LEU A 145 10.01 9.04 -2.77
CA LEU A 145 8.59 9.20 -3.10
C LEU A 145 8.06 10.62 -2.82
N ASP A 146 8.60 11.33 -1.83
CA ASP A 146 8.15 12.69 -1.49
C ASP A 146 8.70 13.74 -2.45
N GLU A 147 9.97 13.63 -2.80
CA GLU A 147 10.65 14.45 -3.79
C GLU A 147 10.00 14.26 -5.16
N PHE A 148 9.70 13.01 -5.52
CA PHE A 148 8.95 12.69 -6.72
C PHE A 148 7.53 13.26 -6.71
N GLN A 149 6.80 13.15 -5.59
CA GLN A 149 5.49 13.78 -5.44
C GLN A 149 5.57 15.31 -5.58
N LEU A 150 6.62 15.92 -5.03
CA LEU A 150 6.85 17.36 -5.14
C LEU A 150 7.08 17.76 -6.60
N MET A 151 7.90 17.00 -7.33
CA MET A 151 8.11 17.15 -8.77
C MET A 151 6.79 17.08 -9.55
N LEU A 152 5.96 16.07 -9.32
CA LEU A 152 4.66 15.94 -9.98
C LEU A 152 3.71 17.09 -9.66
N SER A 153 3.70 17.55 -8.40
CA SER A 153 2.89 18.70 -7.98
C SER A 153 3.32 19.98 -8.68
N TYR A 154 4.62 20.13 -8.92
CA TYR A 154 5.20 21.26 -9.60
C TYR A 154 4.86 21.26 -11.10
N LEU A 155 4.98 20.10 -11.76
CA LEU A 155 4.60 19.92 -13.16
C LEU A 155 3.13 20.28 -13.40
N ARG A 156 2.27 19.98 -12.42
CA ARG A 156 0.85 20.34 -12.45
C ARG A 156 0.62 21.85 -12.40
N GLU A 157 1.33 22.57 -11.53
CA GLU A 157 1.16 24.01 -11.35
C GLU A 157 1.55 24.79 -12.62
N LYS A 158 2.56 24.33 -13.37
CA LYS A 158 2.94 24.93 -14.66
C LYS A 158 1.84 24.80 -15.72
N LYS A 159 1.12 23.67 -15.77
CA LYS A 159 0.03 23.47 -16.74
C LYS A 159 -1.14 24.43 -16.52
N GLN A 160 -1.40 24.82 -15.27
CA GLN A 160 -2.47 25.78 -14.93
C GLN A 160 -2.12 27.23 -15.29
N LYS A 161 -0.83 27.57 -15.40
CA LYS A 161 -0.33 28.93 -15.65
C LYS A 161 -0.04 29.24 -17.12
N GLN A 162 -0.24 28.30 -18.05
CA GLN A 162 -0.23 28.62 -19.48
C GLN A 162 -1.63 29.07 -19.90
N PRO A 163 -1.86 30.37 -20.16
CA PRO A 163 -3.10 30.80 -20.78
C PRO A 163 -3.09 30.30 -22.21
N GLY A 164 -4.02 29.40 -22.53
CA GLY A 164 -4.28 29.04 -23.92
C GLY A 164 -4.67 30.30 -24.69
N ARG A 165 -3.92 30.55 -25.77
CA ARG A 165 -4.35 31.21 -27.00
C ARG A 165 -5.87 31.13 -27.15
N GLY A 166 -6.50 32.30 -27.25
CA GLY A 166 -7.92 32.50 -26.95
C GLY A 166 -8.89 31.51 -27.59
N ASN A 167 -9.94 31.17 -26.85
CA ASN A 167 -11.19 30.75 -27.44
C ASN A 167 -12.34 31.52 -26.78
N VAL A 168 -12.99 32.36 -27.57
CA VAL A 168 -14.22 33.07 -27.23
C VAL A 168 -15.34 32.03 -27.25
N SER A 169 -15.82 31.64 -26.08
CA SER A 169 -17.24 31.33 -25.83
C SER A 169 -17.43 30.84 -24.41
N GLY A 170 -18.27 31.54 -23.67
CA GLY A 170 -18.67 31.15 -22.32
C GLY A 170 -19.47 29.85 -22.32
N ARG A 171 -19.02 28.87 -21.53
CA ARG A 171 -19.89 27.90 -20.87
C ARG A 171 -19.17 27.18 -19.73
N ALA A 172 -19.93 27.01 -18.65
CA ALA A 172 -19.68 26.31 -17.38
C ALA A 172 -18.45 25.38 -17.25
N THR A 173 -17.62 25.70 -16.25
CA THR A 173 -16.89 24.81 -15.33
C THR A 173 -16.52 23.40 -15.84
N ALA A 174 -15.47 23.32 -16.67
CA ALA A 174 -14.76 22.06 -16.88
C ALA A 174 -13.95 21.68 -15.62
N PRO A 175 -13.98 20.42 -15.15
CA PRO A 175 -13.13 19.99 -14.04
C PRO A 175 -11.66 20.18 -14.42
N GLY A 176 -10.88 20.82 -13.56
CA GLY A 176 -9.43 20.93 -13.76
C GLY A 176 -8.77 19.57 -14.00
N PRO A 177 -7.55 19.52 -14.57
CA PRO A 177 -6.89 18.26 -14.91
C PRO A 177 -6.88 17.31 -13.71
N PRO A 178 -7.17 16.02 -13.90
CA PRO A 178 -7.39 15.08 -12.82
C PRO A 178 -6.19 15.08 -11.86
N LYS A 179 -6.48 15.27 -10.57
CA LYS A 179 -5.47 15.11 -9.53
C LYS A 179 -5.00 13.66 -9.60
N LEU A 180 -3.73 13.43 -9.96
CA LEU A 180 -3.13 12.10 -9.81
C LEU A 180 -3.40 11.63 -8.38
N THR A 181 -4.06 10.49 -8.25
CA THR A 181 -4.34 9.90 -6.94
C THR A 181 -3.03 9.44 -6.31
N PRO A 182 -2.94 9.38 -4.97
CA PRO A 182 -1.74 8.85 -4.31
C PRO A 182 -1.35 7.45 -4.80
N ALA A 183 -2.34 6.63 -5.17
CA ALA A 183 -2.11 5.31 -5.76
C ALA A 183 -1.48 5.41 -7.16
N GLN A 184 -1.97 6.29 -8.03
CA GLN A 184 -1.36 6.53 -9.35
C GLN A 184 0.07 7.03 -9.24
N VAL A 185 0.38 7.88 -8.25
CA VAL A 185 1.75 8.35 -8.03
C VAL A 185 2.66 7.21 -7.56
N ARG A 186 2.20 6.35 -6.65
CA ARG A 186 2.99 5.19 -6.21
C ARG A 186 3.20 4.18 -7.32
N ASN A 187 2.17 3.88 -8.12
CA ASN A 187 2.32 2.98 -9.26
C ASN A 187 3.32 3.55 -10.28
N LEU A 188 3.22 4.84 -10.57
CA LEU A 188 4.17 5.52 -11.43
C LEU A 188 5.59 5.50 -10.84
N PHE A 189 5.73 5.71 -9.53
CA PHE A 189 7.02 5.59 -8.85
C PHE A 189 7.61 4.18 -9.02
N SER A 190 6.81 3.13 -8.77
CA SER A 190 7.22 1.73 -8.97
C SER A 190 7.51 1.37 -10.43
N GLU A 191 6.93 2.06 -11.41
CA GLU A 191 7.27 1.89 -12.82
C GLU A 191 8.63 2.52 -13.18
N LEU A 192 9.09 3.50 -12.41
CA LEU A 192 10.39 4.16 -12.61
C LEU A 192 11.50 3.50 -11.77
N ASP A 193 11.17 3.05 -10.57
CA ASP A 193 12.03 2.31 -9.62
C ASP A 193 12.11 0.83 -10.04
N ASN A 194 13.00 0.50 -10.98
CA ASN A 194 13.05 -0.84 -11.58
C ASN A 194 13.70 -1.86 -10.64
N ASP A 195 14.65 -1.41 -9.81
CA ASP A 195 15.31 -2.27 -8.83
C ASP A 195 14.53 -2.39 -7.52
N GLY A 196 13.52 -1.54 -7.30
CA GLY A 196 12.64 -1.57 -6.15
C GLY A 196 13.33 -1.14 -4.86
N ASN A 197 14.42 -0.37 -4.98
CA ASN A 197 15.21 0.07 -3.82
C ASN A 197 14.52 1.21 -3.05
N GLY A 198 13.41 1.75 -3.56
CA GLY A 198 12.64 2.84 -2.94
C GLY A 198 13.11 4.25 -3.31
N GLY A 199 13.99 4.39 -4.30
CA GLY A 199 14.55 5.65 -4.76
C GLY A 199 14.90 5.62 -6.24
N ILE A 200 14.33 6.53 -7.03
CA ILE A 200 14.56 6.57 -8.48
C ILE A 200 15.93 7.18 -8.75
N THR A 201 16.88 6.40 -9.26
CA THR A 201 18.21 6.88 -9.64
C THR A 201 18.17 7.74 -10.90
N CYS A 202 19.20 8.55 -11.12
CA CYS A 202 19.30 9.38 -12.32
C CYS A 202 19.32 8.55 -13.62
N ASN A 203 19.96 7.38 -13.59
CA ASN A 203 20.04 6.47 -14.73
C ASN A 203 18.69 5.81 -15.04
N GLU A 204 17.93 5.41 -14.01
CA GLU A 204 16.58 4.88 -14.18
C GLU A 204 15.63 5.93 -14.74
N PHE A 205 15.73 7.16 -14.24
CA PHE A 205 14.94 8.29 -14.70
C PHE A 205 15.22 8.62 -16.18
N GLU A 206 16.50 8.64 -16.58
CA GLU A 206 16.94 8.86 -17.97
C GLU A 206 16.49 7.72 -18.88
N SER A 207 16.71 6.47 -18.46
CA SER A 207 16.33 5.29 -19.24
C SER A 207 14.82 5.22 -19.46
N TRP A 208 14.04 5.53 -18.42
CA TRP A 208 12.57 5.60 -18.51
C TRP A 208 12.14 6.67 -19.51
N TRP A 209 12.73 7.87 -19.42
CA TRP A 209 12.41 9.00 -20.28
C TRP A 209 12.67 8.71 -21.76
N THR A 210 13.85 8.20 -22.09
CA THR A 210 14.25 7.89 -23.47
C THR A 210 13.36 6.81 -24.04
N ARG A 211 13.08 5.75 -23.27
CA ARG A 211 12.17 4.67 -23.67
C ARG A 211 10.75 5.18 -23.95
N GLU A 212 10.25 6.12 -23.15
CA GLU A 212 8.91 6.67 -23.35
C GLU A 212 8.83 7.52 -24.62
N HIS A 213 9.88 8.29 -24.95
CA HIS A 213 9.96 9.07 -26.19
C HIS A 213 10.08 8.23 -27.45
N GLU A 214 10.83 7.12 -27.39
CA GLU A 214 10.88 6.15 -28.48
C GLU A 214 9.54 5.43 -28.71
N ARG A 215 8.74 5.29 -27.64
CA ARG A 215 7.46 4.56 -27.63
C ARG A 215 6.25 5.40 -28.06
N SER A 216 6.46 6.56 -28.70
CA SER A 216 5.47 7.59 -29.08
C SER A 216 4.18 7.15 -29.85
N THR A 217 3.90 5.86 -29.97
CA THR A 217 2.74 5.29 -30.71
C THR A 217 1.89 4.26 -29.93
N VAL A 218 2.23 3.89 -28.68
CA VAL A 218 1.45 2.88 -27.92
C VAL A 218 0.87 3.47 -26.63
N SER A 219 -0.39 3.14 -26.35
CA SER A 219 -1.21 3.60 -25.21
C SER A 219 -0.51 3.49 -23.83
N THR A 220 0.24 4.50 -23.42
CA THR A 220 0.75 4.61 -22.04
C THR A 220 -0.34 5.08 -21.06
N SER A 221 -0.18 4.77 -19.77
CA SER A 221 -1.11 5.18 -18.71
C SER A 221 -1.28 6.71 -18.64
N ALA A 222 -2.38 7.20 -18.06
CA ALA A 222 -2.59 8.65 -17.94
C ALA A 222 -1.52 9.35 -17.07
N SER A 223 -0.94 8.62 -16.11
CA SER A 223 0.13 9.09 -15.20
C SER A 223 1.47 9.24 -15.90
N THR A 224 1.85 8.29 -16.75
CA THR A 224 3.09 8.32 -17.54
C THR A 224 3.05 9.43 -18.58
N ASN A 225 1.93 9.55 -19.32
CA ASN A 225 1.68 10.67 -20.25
C ASN A 225 1.73 12.05 -19.58
N PHE A 226 1.34 12.12 -18.30
CA PHE A 226 1.43 13.36 -17.52
C PHE A 226 2.89 13.70 -17.20
N LEU A 227 3.70 12.70 -16.80
CA LEU A 227 5.11 12.89 -16.53
C LEU A 227 5.89 13.25 -17.79
N SER A 228 5.70 12.49 -18.87
CA SER A 228 6.39 12.67 -20.14
C SER A 228 6.23 14.11 -20.62
N ARG A 229 4.99 14.52 -20.88
CA ARG A 229 4.69 15.89 -21.32
C ARG A 229 5.10 16.99 -20.34
N GLY A 230 5.05 16.72 -19.04
CA GLY A 230 5.43 17.69 -18.01
C GLY A 230 6.92 18.01 -18.05
N LEU A 231 7.74 16.97 -18.15
CA LEU A 231 9.18 17.07 -18.26
C LEU A 231 9.61 17.59 -19.63
N ASP A 232 8.87 17.31 -20.72
CA ASP A 232 9.14 17.87 -22.06
C ASP A 232 9.11 19.40 -21.99
N GLY A 233 8.06 19.92 -21.34
CA GLY A 233 7.90 21.35 -21.11
C GLY A 233 8.97 21.96 -20.20
N LEU A 234 9.70 21.15 -19.41
CA LEU A 234 10.85 21.62 -18.63
C LEU A 234 12.14 21.59 -19.43
N VAL A 235 12.40 20.48 -20.12
CA VAL A 235 13.64 20.25 -20.87
C VAL A 235 13.75 21.17 -22.09
N LEU A 236 12.62 21.51 -22.72
CA LEU A 236 12.57 22.38 -23.90
C LEU A 236 12.63 23.90 -23.59
N GLN A 237 12.58 24.32 -22.32
CA GLN A 237 12.68 25.74 -21.96
C GLN A 237 14.14 26.24 -21.94
N SER A 238 14.36 27.51 -22.30
CA SER A 238 15.69 28.12 -22.45
C SER A 238 16.38 28.46 -21.11
N HIS A 239 17.68 28.77 -21.17
CA HIS A 239 18.64 28.96 -20.06
C HIS A 239 18.20 29.81 -18.84
N GLY A 240 17.15 30.64 -18.94
CA GLY A 240 16.54 31.32 -17.79
C GLY A 240 15.94 30.36 -16.75
N LEU A 241 15.75 29.09 -17.12
CA LEU A 241 15.29 28.03 -16.23
C LEU A 241 16.23 27.83 -15.04
N LEU A 242 17.56 27.77 -15.22
CA LEU A 242 18.52 27.46 -14.14
C LEU A 242 18.54 28.51 -13.02
N PHE A 243 18.55 29.79 -13.39
CA PHE A 243 18.53 30.90 -12.43
C PHE A 243 17.20 30.97 -11.67
N TRP A 244 16.09 30.71 -12.36
CA TRP A 244 14.76 30.64 -11.76
C TRP A 244 14.53 29.36 -10.94
N LEU A 245 15.17 28.24 -11.30
CA LEU A 245 15.13 26.97 -10.58
C LEU A 245 15.92 27.03 -9.26
N LEU A 246 17.04 27.77 -9.20
CA LEU A 246 17.78 28.01 -7.96
C LEU A 246 16.98 28.81 -6.92
N GLY A 247 16.32 29.90 -7.35
CA GLY A 247 15.42 30.66 -6.47
C GLY A 247 14.20 29.84 -6.00
N ARG A 248 13.71 28.94 -6.86
CA ARG A 248 12.64 27.99 -6.51
C ARG A 248 13.11 26.81 -5.66
N LYS A 249 14.38 26.40 -5.72
CA LYS A 249 14.92 25.30 -4.90
C LYS A 249 14.71 25.59 -3.42
N GLN A 250 15.01 26.81 -2.96
CA GLN A 250 14.74 27.19 -1.56
C GLN A 250 13.24 27.14 -1.19
N GLN A 251 12.36 27.49 -2.13
CA GLN A 251 10.91 27.38 -1.93
C GLN A 251 10.45 25.91 -1.89
N LEU A 252 11.04 25.06 -2.74
CA LEU A 252 10.79 23.62 -2.78
C LEU A 252 11.29 22.94 -1.51
N GLU A 253 12.51 23.24 -1.05
CA GLU A 253 13.03 22.77 0.24
C GLU A 253 12.09 23.16 1.39
N ARG A 254 11.63 24.42 1.42
CA ARG A 254 10.69 24.87 2.47
C ARG A 254 9.34 24.15 2.37
N LYS A 255 8.79 23.96 1.16
CA LYS A 255 7.55 23.20 0.94
C LYS A 255 7.73 21.73 1.35
N PHE A 256 8.87 21.14 1.03
CA PHE A 256 9.24 19.78 1.36
C PHE A 256 9.34 19.59 2.87
N VAL A 257 10.11 20.42 3.58
CA VAL A 257 10.23 20.36 5.04
C VAL A 257 8.87 20.59 5.70
N LYS A 258 8.05 21.52 5.20
CA LYS A 258 6.67 21.71 5.69
C LYS A 258 5.84 20.43 5.56
N LYS A 259 5.92 19.75 4.42
CA LYS A 259 5.22 18.48 4.16
C LYS A 259 5.79 17.35 5.03
N LEU A 260 7.10 17.29 5.20
CA LEU A 260 7.80 16.31 6.03
C LEU A 260 7.39 16.41 7.50
N VAL A 261 7.35 17.63 8.05
CA VAL A 261 6.92 17.87 9.43
C VAL A 261 5.44 17.48 9.61
N ALA A 262 4.58 17.87 8.67
CA ALA A 262 3.17 17.47 8.71
C ALA A 262 2.99 15.95 8.62
N ARG A 263 3.77 15.27 7.78
CA ARG A 263 3.75 13.80 7.68
C ARG A 263 4.21 13.14 8.98
N ARG A 264 5.33 13.59 9.56
CA ARG A 264 5.80 13.06 10.86
C ARG A 264 4.76 13.24 11.95
N ALA A 265 4.04 14.36 11.97
CA ALA A 265 2.94 14.58 12.91
C ALA A 265 1.78 13.61 12.68
N MET A 266 1.39 13.39 11.41
CA MET A 266 0.36 12.41 11.04
C MET A 266 0.76 10.97 11.42
N GLU A 267 2.00 10.57 11.11
CA GLU A 267 2.56 9.25 11.48
C GLU A 267 2.56 9.07 13.00
N LYS A 268 3.01 10.09 13.75
CA LYS A 268 2.97 10.07 15.22
C LYS A 268 1.55 9.89 15.75
N ALA A 269 0.58 10.65 15.24
CA ALA A 269 -0.82 10.55 15.66
C ALA A 269 -1.42 9.16 15.37
N LYS A 270 -1.11 8.58 14.19
CA LYS A 270 -1.50 7.20 13.85
C LYS A 270 -0.92 6.19 14.83
N CYS A 271 0.37 6.30 15.15
CA CYS A 271 1.02 5.43 16.13
C CYS A 271 0.37 5.55 17.51
N GLU A 272 -0.02 6.76 17.95
CA GLU A 272 -0.73 6.97 19.21
C GLU A 272 -2.13 6.32 19.22
N ILE A 273 -2.87 6.40 18.11
CA ILE A 273 -4.17 5.71 17.96
C ILE A 273 -3.97 4.20 18.09
N LEU A 274 -2.99 3.63 17.36
CA LEU A 274 -2.69 2.21 17.39
C LEU A 274 -2.27 1.73 18.78
N HIS A 275 -1.39 2.45 19.48
CA HIS A 275 -1.00 2.10 20.84
C HIS A 275 -2.19 2.06 21.78
N ARG A 276 -3.11 3.04 21.69
CA ARG A 276 -4.34 3.03 22.50
C ARG A 276 -5.22 1.84 22.18
N GLU A 277 -5.32 1.46 20.91
CA GLU A 277 -6.15 0.34 20.48
C GLU A 277 -5.55 -1.01 20.91
N ILE A 278 -4.23 -1.19 20.78
CA ILE A 278 -3.49 -2.37 21.28
C ILE A 278 -3.66 -2.53 22.79
N GLU A 279 -3.60 -1.44 23.56
CA GLU A 279 -3.77 -1.51 25.02
C GLU A 279 -5.23 -1.80 25.40
N ARG A 280 -6.21 -1.22 24.70
CA ARG A 280 -7.63 -1.59 24.87
C ARG A 280 -7.83 -3.09 24.59
N GLU A 281 -7.26 -3.60 23.50
CA GLU A 281 -7.35 -5.02 23.14
C GLU A 281 -6.76 -5.94 24.21
N ARG A 282 -5.71 -5.48 24.90
CA ARG A 282 -5.10 -6.21 26.02
C ARG A 282 -6.00 -6.26 27.26
N ILE A 283 -6.61 -5.14 27.65
CA ILE A 283 -7.36 -5.03 28.91
C ILE A 283 -8.69 -5.78 28.84
N TYR A 284 -9.42 -5.63 27.73
CA TYR A 284 -10.78 -6.19 27.64
C TYR A 284 -10.80 -7.67 27.23
N GLY A 285 -9.70 -8.23 26.72
CA GLY A 285 -9.47 -9.67 26.50
C GLY A 285 -10.44 -10.41 25.56
N SER A 286 -11.54 -9.78 25.17
CA SER A 286 -12.65 -10.34 24.40
C SER A 286 -12.89 -9.44 23.20
N LEU A 287 -11.97 -9.51 22.24
CA LEU A 287 -12.16 -8.86 20.96
C LEU A 287 -12.01 -9.86 19.83
N SER A 288 -12.78 -9.59 18.79
CA SER A 288 -12.88 -10.39 17.58
C SER A 288 -11.62 -10.31 16.70
N VAL A 289 -10.62 -9.52 17.08
CA VAL A 289 -9.37 -9.31 16.35
C VAL A 289 -8.21 -9.14 17.35
N PHE A 290 -7.04 -9.67 17.00
CA PHE A 290 -5.80 -9.56 17.75
C PHE A 290 -4.74 -8.83 16.92
N ARG A 291 -3.89 -7.98 17.53
CA ARG A 291 -2.79 -7.31 16.84
C ARG A 291 -1.41 -7.69 17.35
N CYS A 292 -0.45 -7.73 16.43
CA CYS A 292 0.95 -7.80 16.78
C CYS A 292 1.45 -6.45 17.32
N ARG A 293 2.21 -6.50 18.42
CA ARG A 293 2.75 -5.32 19.10
C ARG A 293 3.92 -4.66 18.37
N SER A 294 4.64 -5.44 17.57
CA SER A 294 5.83 -4.93 16.89
C SER A 294 5.50 -4.44 15.48
N CYS A 295 4.65 -5.15 14.72
CA CYS A 295 4.33 -4.79 13.34
C CYS A 295 2.90 -4.25 13.12
N GLY A 296 2.00 -4.35 14.11
CA GLY A 296 0.62 -3.85 14.01
C GLY A 296 -0.31 -4.69 13.13
N ARG A 297 0.15 -5.83 12.58
CA ARG A 297 -0.68 -6.75 11.78
C ARG A 297 -1.84 -7.32 12.60
N ARG A 298 -2.99 -7.50 11.94
CA ARG A 298 -4.22 -8.05 12.52
C ARG A 298 -4.33 -9.55 12.27
N PHE A 299 -4.83 -10.27 13.27
CA PHE A 299 -5.05 -11.71 13.26
C PHE A 299 -6.44 -12.04 13.80
N GLY A 300 -7.12 -12.98 13.15
CA GLY A 300 -8.45 -13.44 13.58
C GLY A 300 -8.42 -14.44 14.73
N LEU A 301 -7.27 -15.12 14.91
CA LEU A 301 -7.02 -16.12 15.93
C LEU A 301 -5.77 -15.74 16.73
N ARG A 302 -5.79 -16.07 18.02
CA ARG A 302 -4.64 -15.85 18.91
C ARG A 302 -3.43 -16.68 18.49
N ARG A 303 -3.65 -17.93 18.06
CA ARG A 303 -2.58 -18.83 17.60
C ARG A 303 -1.78 -18.24 16.43
N ASP A 304 -2.47 -17.73 15.41
CA ASP A 304 -1.82 -17.15 14.23
C ASP A 304 -0.97 -15.92 14.59
N LEU A 305 -1.43 -15.12 15.57
CA LEU A 305 -0.64 -14.02 16.11
C LEU A 305 0.62 -14.53 16.83
N ASP A 306 0.48 -15.56 17.66
CA ASP A 306 1.59 -16.11 18.42
C ASP A 306 2.64 -16.73 17.47
N ASP A 307 2.20 -17.43 16.42
CA ASP A 307 3.06 -17.99 15.36
C ASP A 307 3.78 -16.88 14.59
N HIS A 308 3.07 -15.81 14.20
CA HIS A 308 3.67 -14.66 13.55
C HIS A 308 4.70 -13.96 14.44
N ALA A 309 4.38 -13.76 15.73
CA ALA A 309 5.27 -13.13 16.69
C ALA A 309 6.54 -13.97 16.94
N ALA A 310 6.43 -15.30 16.88
CA ALA A 310 7.54 -16.22 17.11
C ALA A 310 8.46 -16.38 15.88
N HIS A 311 7.92 -16.35 14.66
CA HIS A 311 8.65 -16.81 13.48
C HIS A 311 8.71 -15.82 12.30
N GLU A 312 7.80 -14.84 12.23
CA GLU A 312 7.64 -14.01 11.02
C GLU A 312 7.79 -12.50 11.28
N CYS A 313 7.72 -12.06 12.53
CA CYS A 313 7.72 -10.64 12.86
C CYS A 313 9.15 -10.07 12.87
N SER A 314 9.56 -9.48 11.75
CA SER A 314 10.85 -8.79 11.61
C SER A 314 10.79 -7.28 11.92
N SER A 315 9.62 -6.74 12.26
CA SER A 315 9.44 -5.28 12.45
C SER A 315 9.81 -4.85 13.86
N THR A 316 10.66 -3.83 13.97
CA THR A 316 10.99 -3.18 15.25
C THR A 316 10.09 -1.99 15.57
N GLU A 317 9.35 -1.47 14.58
CA GLU A 317 8.46 -0.32 14.73
C GLU A 317 7.08 -0.58 14.11
N LEU A 318 6.05 0.02 14.72
CA LEU A 318 4.68 -0.02 14.20
C LEU A 318 4.57 0.87 12.97
N VAL A 319 4.56 0.27 11.78
CA VAL A 319 4.32 0.98 10.52
C VAL A 319 2.99 0.52 9.95
N VAL A 320 1.90 1.18 10.36
CA VAL A 320 0.58 0.99 9.74
C VAL A 320 0.09 2.35 9.28
N ASP A 321 0.26 2.61 7.99
CA ASP A 321 -0.29 3.78 7.32
C ASP A 321 -1.63 3.45 6.64
N THR A 322 -2.31 4.48 6.15
CA THR A 322 -3.61 4.33 5.46
C THR A 322 -3.48 3.48 4.19
N PHE A 323 -2.32 3.46 3.53
CA PHE A 323 -2.12 2.67 2.32
C PHE A 323 -1.98 1.19 2.62
N THR A 324 -1.16 0.83 3.61
CA THR A 324 -0.98 -0.54 4.07
C THR A 324 -2.31 -1.15 4.50
N LEU A 325 -3.13 -0.36 5.21
CA LEU A 325 -4.47 -0.79 5.60
C LEU A 325 -5.40 -0.98 4.39
N LYS A 326 -5.35 -0.09 3.39
CA LYS A 326 -6.09 -0.27 2.12
C LYS A 326 -5.66 -1.53 1.39
N ARG A 327 -4.36 -1.82 1.34
CA ARG A 327 -3.83 -3.04 0.74
C ARG A 327 -4.36 -4.28 1.44
N TRP A 328 -4.33 -4.32 2.77
CA TRP A 328 -4.89 -5.44 3.52
C TRP A 328 -6.40 -5.58 3.32
N ILE A 329 -7.16 -4.48 3.32
CA ILE A 329 -8.60 -4.50 3.01
C ILE A 329 -8.83 -5.15 1.64
N HIS A 330 -8.03 -4.75 0.64
CA HIS A 330 -8.14 -5.26 -0.72
C HIS A 330 -7.79 -6.76 -0.82
N GLU A 331 -6.72 -7.19 -0.15
CA GLU A 331 -6.32 -8.60 -0.06
C GLU A 331 -7.41 -9.45 0.61
N GLU A 332 -8.02 -8.96 1.69
CA GLU A 332 -9.13 -9.65 2.37
C GLU A 332 -10.41 -9.66 1.54
N ASP A 333 -10.75 -8.56 0.86
CA ASP A 333 -11.87 -8.50 -0.09
C ASP A 333 -11.67 -9.53 -1.24
N PHE A 334 -10.46 -9.68 -1.76
CA PHE A 334 -10.14 -10.71 -2.76
C PHE A 334 -10.29 -12.14 -2.21
N ARG A 335 -9.76 -12.42 -1.01
CA ARG A 335 -9.91 -13.73 -0.36
C ARG A 335 -11.38 -14.11 -0.18
N LEU A 336 -12.23 -13.14 0.16
CA LEU A 336 -13.68 -13.34 0.26
C LEU A 336 -14.32 -13.70 -1.09
N LEU A 337 -13.82 -13.14 -2.19
CA LEU A 337 -14.31 -13.37 -3.56
C LEU A 337 -13.81 -14.68 -4.18
N GLU A 338 -12.55 -15.07 -3.97
CA GLU A 338 -11.98 -16.33 -4.48
C GLU A 338 -12.73 -17.55 -3.93
N ASP A 339 -13.14 -17.48 -2.66
CA ASP A 339 -13.93 -18.50 -1.98
C ASP A 339 -15.41 -18.55 -2.45
N VAL A 340 -15.87 -17.64 -3.33
CA VAL A 340 -17.21 -17.73 -3.98
C VAL A 340 -17.15 -18.60 -5.24
N LYS A 341 -15.97 -18.73 -5.87
CA LYS A 341 -15.80 -19.38 -7.18
C LYS A 341 -15.50 -20.88 -7.08
N LYS A 342 -15.41 -21.44 -5.88
CA LYS A 342 -15.26 -22.88 -5.59
C LYS A 342 -16.51 -23.37 -4.88
#